data_AF-A0A1S3FME9-F1
#
_entry.id   AF-A0A1S3FME9-F1
#
_cell.length_a   1.000
_cell.length_b   1.000
_cell.length_c   1.000
_cell.angle_alpha   90.00
_cell.angle_beta   90.00
_cell.angle_gamma   90.00
#
_symmetry.space_group_name_H-M   'P 1'
#
loop_
_entity.id
_entity.type
_entity.pdbx_description
1 polymer ?
#
loop_
_entity_poly.entity_id
_entity_poly.type
_entity_poly.pdbx_seq_one_letter_code
_entity_poly.pdbx_strand_id
1 'polypeptide(L)'
;MIKDDGTVIHFNNPKVQASLSANTFAITGHAEAKPITEMLPGILSQLGADSLTSLRKLAEQFPRQVLDSKTPKPEDIDEEDDDVPDLVENFDEASKNEAN
;
A
#
# COMPACT_ATOMS: atom_id res chain seq x y z
N MET A 1 4.03 -0.87 15.51
CA MET A 1 5.29 -0.12 15.37
C MET A 1 5.91 -0.48 14.03
N ILE A 2 6.00 0.48 13.12
CA ILE A 2 6.52 0.28 11.77
C ILE A 2 8.04 0.36 11.81
N LYS A 3 8.72 -0.52 11.09
CA LYS A 3 10.18 -0.53 10.92
C LYS A 3 10.55 -0.15 9.49
N ASP A 4 11.81 0.22 9.30
CA ASP A 4 12.34 0.62 8.01
C ASP A 4 12.54 -0.56 7.04
N ASP A 5 12.55 -1.79 7.56
CA ASP A 5 12.69 -3.04 6.80
C ASP A 5 11.39 -3.52 6.13
N GLY A 6 10.30 -2.74 6.22
CA GLY A 6 9.00 -3.09 5.67
C GLY A 6 8.15 -4.01 6.56
N THR A 7 8.63 -4.33 7.77
CA THR A 7 7.85 -5.07 8.77
C THR A 7 7.23 -4.15 9.82
N VAL A 8 6.16 -4.64 10.43
CA VAL A 8 5.42 -3.96 11.50
C VAL A 8 5.37 -4.89 12.70
N ILE A 9 5.85 -4.41 13.85
CA ILE A 9 5.53 -5.05 15.14
C ILE A 9 4.08 -4.68 15.48
N HIS A 10 3.18 -5.62 15.28
CA HIS A 10 1.77 -5.51 15.57
C HIS A 10 1.47 -6.04 16.98
N PHE A 11 0.61 -5.33 17.69
CA PHE A 11 0.08 -5.76 18.98
C PHE A 11 -1.43 -5.81 18.86
N ASN A 12 -2.02 -6.98 19.12
CA ASN A 12 -3.46 -7.11 19.18
C ASN A 12 -3.94 -6.88 20.62
N ASN A 13 -4.89 -5.96 20.80
CA ASN A 13 -5.45 -5.56 22.10
C ASN A 13 -4.40 -5.40 23.24
N PRO A 14 -3.33 -4.60 23.07
CA PRO A 14 -2.33 -4.44 24.11
C PRO A 14 -2.85 -3.65 25.31
N LYS A 15 -2.22 -3.86 26.47
CA LYS A 15 -2.33 -2.94 27.61
C LYS A 15 -1.32 -1.80 27.43
N VAL A 16 -1.81 -0.56 27.47
CA VAL A 16 -0.99 0.63 27.30
C VAL A 16 -1.03 1.47 28.57
N GLN A 17 0.14 1.91 29.03
CA GLN A 17 0.33 2.91 30.06
C GLN A 17 1.10 4.08 29.45
N ALA A 18 0.72 5.31 29.79
CA ALA A 18 1.34 6.50 29.22
C ALA A 18 1.59 7.53 30.32
N SER A 19 2.76 8.17 30.25
CA SER A 19 3.08 9.38 30.98
C SER A 19 3.34 10.49 29.97
N LEU A 20 2.32 11.30 29.70
CA LEU A 20 2.38 12.34 28.67
C LEU A 20 3.38 13.46 29.04
N SER A 21 3.47 13.80 30.33
CA SER A 21 4.44 14.79 30.82
C SER A 21 5.90 14.34 30.62
N ALA A 22 6.14 13.03 30.62
CA ALA A 22 7.45 12.43 30.39
C ALA A 22 7.64 11.90 28.95
N ASN A 23 6.69 12.15 28.04
CA ASN A 23 6.69 11.63 26.66
C ASN A 23 6.99 10.12 26.58
N THR A 24 6.49 9.34 27.54
CA THR A 24 6.85 7.92 27.69
C THR A 24 5.59 7.05 27.59
N PHE A 25 5.66 6.01 26.75
CA PHE A 25 4.61 5.01 26.59
C PHE A 25 5.19 3.62 26.91
N ALA A 26 4.48 2.87 27.75
CA ALA A 26 4.76 1.46 28.02
C ALA A 26 3.63 0.61 27.43
N ILE A 27 3.99 -0.28 26.51
CA ILE A 27 3.06 -1.15 25.78
C ILE A 27 3.36 -2.59 26.19
N THR A 28 2.35 -3.31 26.69
CA THR A 28 2.47 -4.69 27.14
C THR A 28 1.43 -5.56 26.43
N GLY A 29 1.86 -6.66 25.82
CA GLY A 29 1.00 -7.57 25.09
C GLY A 29 1.81 -8.48 24.17
N HIS A 30 1.12 -9.38 23.47
CA HIS A 30 1.75 -10.23 22.46
C HIS A 30 2.14 -9.39 21.24
N ALA A 31 3.39 -9.55 20.80
CA ALA A 31 3.95 -8.84 19.67
C ALA A 31 4.13 -9.80 18.49
N GLU A 32 3.59 -9.44 17.33
CA GLU A 32 3.74 -10.19 16.08
C GLU A 32 4.46 -9.33 15.07
N ALA A 33 5.55 -9.82 14.48
CA ALA A 33 6.18 -9.18 13.34
C ALA A 33 5.45 -9.60 12.07
N LYS A 34 4.77 -8.66 11.41
CA LYS A 34 4.04 -8.88 10.15
C LYS A 34 4.61 -8.01 9.05
N PRO A 35 4.65 -8.46 7.79
CA PRO A 35 4.95 -7.56 6.68
C PRO A 35 3.83 -6.52 6.54
N ILE A 36 4.20 -5.29 6.14
CA ILE A 36 3.24 -4.18 6.01
C ILE A 36 2.11 -4.48 5.00
N THR A 37 2.40 -5.32 4.00
CA THR A 37 1.48 -5.74 2.95
C THR A 37 0.29 -6.53 3.49
N GLU A 38 0.46 -7.32 4.54
CA GLU A 38 -0.64 -8.09 5.18
C GLU A 38 -1.60 -7.19 5.97
N MET A 39 -1.18 -5.97 6.31
CA MET A 39 -2.00 -5.03 7.09
C MET A 39 -2.72 -4.00 6.21
N LEU A 40 -2.65 -4.14 4.88
CA LEU A 40 -3.38 -3.31 3.94
C LEU A 40 -4.87 -3.70 3.87
N PRO A 41 -5.79 -2.74 3.69
CA PRO A 41 -5.56 -1.29 3.60
C PRO A 41 -5.52 -0.58 4.97
N GLY A 42 -5.83 -1.28 6.06
CA GLY A 42 -6.08 -0.67 7.38
C GLY A 42 -4.88 0.08 7.98
N ILE A 43 -3.65 -0.30 7.63
CA ILE A 43 -2.44 0.38 8.10
C ILE A 43 -2.25 1.77 7.47
N LEU A 44 -2.86 2.05 6.31
CA LEU A 44 -2.64 3.30 5.56
C LEU A 44 -3.01 4.55 6.36
N SER A 45 -4.04 4.48 7.21
CA SER A 45 -4.46 5.59 8.07
C SER A 45 -3.48 5.89 9.21
N GLN A 46 -2.57 4.97 9.52
CA GLN A 46 -1.53 5.12 10.53
C GLN A 46 -0.19 5.56 9.92
N LEU A 47 -0.05 5.47 8.60
CA LEU A 47 1.16 5.90 7.89
C LEU A 47 1.15 7.40 7.66
N GLY A 48 2.29 8.04 7.95
CA GLY A 48 2.58 9.40 7.50
C GLY A 48 3.07 9.43 6.04
N ALA A 49 3.25 10.64 5.49
CA ALA A 49 3.74 10.85 4.12
C ALA A 49 5.08 10.16 3.85
N ASP A 50 5.99 10.15 4.84
CA ASP A 50 7.31 9.54 4.72
C ASP A 50 7.24 8.01 4.63
N SER A 51 6.37 7.38 5.44
CA SER A 51 6.17 5.93 5.44
C SER A 51 5.43 5.46 4.18
N LEU A 52 4.52 6.28 3.61
CA LEU A 52 3.87 6.00 2.33
C LEU A 52 4.87 6.03 1.16
N THR A 53 5.84 6.92 1.19
CA THR A 53 6.92 6.95 0.19
C THR A 53 7.75 5.66 0.23
N SER A 54 8.05 5.17 1.43
CA SER A 54 8.76 3.90 1.64
C SER A 54 7.92 2.70 1.19
N LEU A 55 6.62 2.71 1.50
CA LEU A 55 5.67 1.69 1.04
C LEU A 55 5.53 1.70 -0.48
N ARG A 56 5.50 2.87 -1.13
CA ARG A 56 5.43 2.99 -2.59
C ARG A 56 6.67 2.38 -3.25
N LYS A 57 7.88 2.67 -2.74
CA LYS A 57 9.12 2.05 -3.21
C LYS A 57 9.10 0.53 -3.06
N LEU A 58 8.56 0.02 -1.95
CA LEU A 58 8.37 -1.42 -1.75
C LEU A 58 7.36 -1.98 -2.76
N ALA A 59 6.22 -1.31 -2.97
CA ALA A 59 5.17 -1.73 -3.89
C ALA A 59 5.63 -1.71 -5.37
N GLU A 60 6.52 -0.80 -5.75
CA GLU A 60 7.14 -0.75 -7.09
C GLU A 60 8.05 -1.97 -7.37
N GLN A 61 8.56 -2.63 -6.33
CA GLN A 61 9.33 -3.88 -6.45
C GLN A 61 8.43 -5.12 -6.53
N PHE A 62 7.15 -5.01 -6.18
CA PHE A 62 6.19 -6.09 -6.35
C PHE A 62 5.53 -6.00 -7.74
N PRO A 63 5.40 -7.12 -8.48
CA PRO A 63 4.60 -7.15 -9.70
C PRO A 63 3.19 -6.66 -9.41
N ARG A 64 2.66 -5.75 -10.24
CA ARG A 64 1.36 -5.07 -10.05
C ARG A 64 0.13 -6.00 -9.92
N GLN A 65 0.28 -7.31 -10.15
CA GLN A 65 -0.79 -8.30 -10.10
C GLN A 65 -1.44 -8.51 -8.72
N VAL A 66 -0.79 -8.16 -7.61
CA VAL A 66 -1.35 -8.40 -6.25
C VAL A 66 -2.32 -7.33 -5.75
N LEU A 67 -2.45 -6.18 -6.42
CA LEU A 67 -3.36 -5.11 -5.98
C LEU A 67 -4.77 -5.17 -6.60
N ASP A 68 -4.97 -6.01 -7.63
CA ASP A 68 -6.27 -6.15 -8.30
C ASP A 68 -7.12 -7.34 -7.76
N SER A 69 -6.55 -8.14 -6.85
CA SER A 69 -7.20 -9.35 -6.32
C SER A 69 -8.15 -9.06 -5.15
N LYS A 70 -9.04 -8.07 -5.24
CA LYS A 70 -10.24 -8.04 -4.36
C LYS A 70 -11.39 -7.17 -4.89
N THR A 71 -11.82 -7.43 -6.12
CA THR A 71 -13.20 -7.17 -6.52
C THR A 71 -13.86 -8.54 -6.72
N PRO A 72 -14.99 -8.87 -6.07
CA PRO A 72 -15.62 -10.17 -6.29
C PRO A 72 -16.18 -10.21 -7.72
N LYS A 73 -15.60 -11.07 -8.57
CA LYS A 73 -16.21 -11.50 -9.84
C LYS A 73 -17.48 -12.32 -9.54
N PRO A 74 -18.63 -12.05 -10.16
CA PRO A 74 -19.57 -13.11 -10.50
C PRO A 74 -19.02 -13.84 -11.74
N GLU A 75 -18.67 -15.11 -11.52
CA GLU A 75 -18.64 -16.28 -12.43
C GLU A 75 -18.20 -16.16 -13.91
N ASP A 76 -17.29 -17.08 -14.26
CA ASP A 76 -16.88 -17.59 -15.57
C ASP A 76 -16.25 -16.61 -16.59
N ILE A 77 -15.02 -16.91 -16.99
CA ILE A 77 -14.57 -17.32 -18.34
C ILE A 77 -13.03 -17.27 -18.33
N ASP A 78 -12.43 -18.33 -18.89
CA ASP A 78 -11.01 -18.58 -19.09
C ASP A 78 -10.24 -17.50 -19.87
N GLU A 79 -8.94 -17.42 -19.59
CA GLU A 79 -7.81 -17.07 -20.47
C GLU A 79 -8.02 -16.04 -21.60
N GLU A 80 -7.49 -14.82 -21.43
CA GLU A 80 -6.81 -14.00 -22.46
C GLU A 80 -6.33 -12.67 -21.83
N ASP A 81 -5.10 -12.65 -21.34
CA ASP A 81 -4.40 -11.49 -20.76
C ASP A 81 -3.70 -10.69 -21.89
N ASP A 82 -4.38 -10.50 -23.03
CA ASP A 82 -3.78 -10.00 -24.30
C ASP A 82 -4.53 -8.79 -24.90
N ASP A 83 -5.30 -8.05 -24.10
CA ASP A 83 -6.12 -6.91 -24.57
C ASP A 83 -5.93 -5.62 -23.74
N VAL A 84 -4.68 -5.35 -23.31
CA VAL A 84 -4.32 -4.00 -22.87
C VAL A 84 -3.64 -3.28 -24.05
N PRO A 85 -4.37 -2.43 -24.81
CA PRO A 85 -3.74 -1.65 -25.87
C PRO A 85 -2.75 -0.65 -25.27
N ASP A 86 -1.56 -0.57 -25.89
CA ASP A 86 -0.51 0.36 -25.49
C ASP A 86 -1.03 1.80 -25.48
N LEU A 87 -0.55 2.58 -24.50
CA LEU A 87 -0.88 4.00 -24.37
C LEU A 87 -0.54 4.74 -25.67
N VAL A 88 -1.56 5.09 -26.44
CA VAL A 88 -1.43 5.92 -27.65
C VAL A 88 -0.85 7.30 -27.32
N GLU A 89 -0.07 7.81 -28.27
CA GLU A 89 0.91 8.90 -28.16
C GLU A 89 0.48 10.16 -27.39
N ASN A 90 1.48 10.82 -26.80
CA ASN A 90 1.36 11.95 -25.89
C ASN A 90 0.48 13.08 -26.49
N PHE A 91 -0.59 13.45 -25.78
CA PHE A 91 -1.61 14.44 -26.18
C PHE A 91 -1.08 15.83 -26.57
N ASP A 92 0.20 16.10 -26.30
CA ASP A 92 0.93 17.32 -26.70
C ASP A 92 1.23 17.39 -28.22
N GLU A 93 1.13 16.28 -28.96
CA GLU A 93 1.35 16.27 -30.41
C GLU A 93 0.04 16.51 -31.20
N ALA A 94 -1.08 15.97 -30.71
CA ALA A 94 -2.41 16.17 -31.29
C ALA A 94 -2.86 17.65 -31.27
N SER A 95 -2.41 18.42 -30.27
CA SER A 95 -2.79 19.82 -30.06
C SER A 95 -2.04 20.83 -30.94
N LYS A 96 -1.01 20.40 -31.69
CA LYS A 96 -0.25 21.28 -32.61
C LYS A 96 -0.83 21.35 -34.02
N ASN A 97 -1.76 20.46 -34.38
CA ASN A 97 -2.32 20.37 -35.73
C ASN A 97 -3.66 21.12 -35.93
N GLU A 98 -4.21 21.76 -34.89
CA GLU A 98 -5.50 22.48 -34.98
C GLU A 98 -5.38 23.98 -35.31
N ALA A 99 -4.19 24.48 -35.65
CA ALA A 99 -4.01 25.88 -36.06
C ALA A 99 -3.80 26.00 -37.58
N ASN A 100 -4.87 25.82 -38.36
CA ASN A 100 -5.02 26.43 -39.69
C ASN A 100 -6.50 26.72 -40.00
#